data_AF-V8CQP6-F1
#
_entry.id   AF-V8CQP6-F1
#
_cell.length_a   1.000
_cell.length_b   1.000
_cell.length_c   1.000
_cell.angle_alpha   90.00
_cell.angle_beta   90.00
_cell.angle_gamma   90.00
#
_symmetry.space_group_name_H-M   'P 1'
#
loop_
_entity.id
_entity.type
_entity.pdbx_description
1 polymer ?
#
loop_
_entity_poly.entity_id
_entity_poly.type
_entity_poly.pdbx_seq_one_letter_code
_entity_poly.pdbx_strand_id
1 'polypeptide(L)'
;MLFRRFEWHKDTNIFLILNGYCQTFDLQFRRTNFNNYLCRTYVTSTMNRQKDETQPSKEGILRQSVPYTELFFYQKADAIYRLTYIFCQRFLPKYGDRTVDQMVQAARSGKQNIVEGIEDSNTSTEMELKLLNVSRSSLQELREDYNDFLHTRGLARWTSEHHRYDAMLGFCKRHNKAEDYLSYANRWTAEEFCNTLLTLCHITDKMMCNYLARLEKQFVEQGGIKERMHAARTGYRKEQDELLKRLQTENIQLKEEVKRLQAEVKRLQERLAQR
;
A
#
# COMPACT_ATOMS: atom_id res chain seq x y z
N MET A 1 -26.10 -5.22 23.46
CA MET A 1 -24.88 -5.95 23.90
C MET A 1 -24.79 -7.25 23.11
N LEU A 2 -23.83 -7.34 22.18
CA LEU A 2 -23.17 -8.57 21.70
C LEU A 2 -22.32 -8.19 20.48
N PHE A 3 -21.19 -7.51 20.73
CA PHE A 3 -20.06 -7.51 19.82
C PHE A 3 -19.49 -8.93 19.83
N ARG A 4 -19.66 -9.71 18.76
CA ARG A 4 -18.82 -10.91 18.58
C ARG A 4 -17.44 -10.43 18.16
N ARG A 5 -16.54 -10.39 19.14
CA ARG A 5 -15.10 -10.33 18.97
C ARG A 5 -14.69 -11.58 18.19
N PHE A 6 -14.30 -11.43 16.93
CA PHE A 6 -13.61 -12.48 16.18
C PHE A 6 -12.22 -12.63 16.80
N GLU A 7 -12.07 -13.58 17.73
CA GLU A 7 -10.77 -14.04 18.20
C GLU A 7 -10.14 -14.88 17.09
N TRP A 8 -9.21 -14.29 16.34
CA TRP A 8 -8.33 -15.01 15.45
C TRP A 8 -7.19 -15.60 16.28
N HIS A 9 -7.16 -16.93 16.38
CA HIS A 9 -6.06 -17.68 17.01
C HIS A 9 -4.73 -17.32 16.33
N LYS A 10 -3.70 -17.12 17.16
CA LYS A 10 -2.38 -16.56 16.82
C LYS A 10 -1.51 -17.37 15.85
N ASP A 11 -1.98 -18.50 15.33
CA ASP A 11 -1.15 -19.44 14.56
C ASP A 11 -1.69 -19.77 13.17
N THR A 12 -2.54 -18.91 12.58
CA THR A 12 -3.05 -19.16 11.23
C THR A 12 -2.13 -18.50 10.20
N ASN A 13 -1.43 -19.34 9.44
CA ASN A 13 -0.51 -18.99 8.37
C ASN A 13 -1.16 -17.97 7.39
N ILE A 14 -0.66 -16.74 7.39
CA ILE A 14 -1.21 -15.59 6.62
C ILE A 14 -1.36 -15.93 5.12
N PHE A 15 -0.53 -16.83 4.61
CA PHE A 15 -0.56 -17.31 3.22
C PHE A 15 -1.82 -18.10 2.83
N LEU A 16 -2.48 -18.81 3.77
CA LEU A 16 -3.65 -19.64 3.44
C LEU A 16 -4.94 -18.82 3.32
N ILE A 17 -5.02 -17.67 3.97
CA ILE A 17 -6.20 -16.79 3.90
C ILE A 17 -6.20 -15.97 2.60
N LEU A 18 -5.04 -15.69 2.02
CA LEU A 18 -4.90 -14.84 0.83
C LEU A 18 -5.37 -15.51 -0.48
N ASN A 19 -5.22 -16.84 -0.62
CA ASN A 19 -5.58 -17.55 -1.86
C ASN A 19 -7.08 -17.89 -1.99
N GLY A 20 -7.83 -17.95 -0.87
CA GLY A 20 -9.24 -18.37 -0.89
C GLY A 20 -10.23 -17.31 -1.40
N TYR A 21 -9.92 -16.01 -1.26
CA TYR A 21 -10.85 -14.93 -1.63
C TYR A 21 -10.78 -14.49 -3.10
N CYS A 22 -9.82 -15.02 -3.87
CA CYS A 22 -9.57 -14.56 -5.25
C CYS A 22 -10.37 -15.33 -6.32
N GLN A 23 -10.96 -16.50 -5.99
CA GLN A 23 -11.44 -17.44 -7.02
C GLN A 23 -12.95 -17.38 -7.35
N THR A 24 -13.81 -16.66 -6.63
CA THR A 24 -15.26 -16.85 -6.79
C THR A 24 -16.04 -15.81 -7.61
N PHE A 25 -15.46 -14.73 -8.14
CA PHE A 25 -16.26 -13.70 -8.83
C PHE A 25 -15.61 -13.02 -10.04
N ASP A 26 -14.94 -13.80 -10.90
CA ASP A 26 -14.16 -13.31 -12.06
C ASP A 26 -14.70 -13.77 -13.45
N LEU A 27 -16.01 -14.04 -13.58
CA LEU A 27 -16.59 -14.54 -14.84
C LEU A 27 -17.30 -13.47 -15.71
N GLN A 28 -17.66 -12.30 -15.18
CA GLN A 28 -18.40 -11.28 -15.96
C GLN A 28 -17.55 -10.10 -16.47
N PHE A 29 -16.29 -9.94 -16.06
CA PHE A 29 -15.47 -8.76 -16.41
C PHE A 29 -14.38 -9.03 -17.48
N ARG A 30 -14.36 -10.24 -18.08
CA ARG A 30 -13.27 -10.73 -18.96
C ARG A 30 -13.27 -10.25 -20.42
N ARG A 31 -13.92 -9.13 -20.75
CA ARG A 31 -13.83 -8.55 -22.10
C ARG A 31 -13.55 -7.06 -22.08
N THR A 32 -12.41 -6.68 -21.51
CA THR A 32 -11.68 -5.48 -21.94
C THR A 32 -10.28 -5.53 -21.37
N ASN A 33 -9.29 -5.12 -22.16
CA ASN A 33 -7.86 -5.06 -21.81
C ASN A 33 -7.60 -4.18 -20.57
N PHE A 34 -7.85 -4.73 -19.38
CA PHE A 34 -7.78 -4.06 -18.08
C PHE A 34 -6.33 -3.83 -17.62
N ASN A 35 -5.38 -4.61 -18.13
CA ASN A 35 -4.01 -4.66 -17.62
C ASN A 35 -3.09 -3.51 -18.07
N ASN A 36 -3.37 -2.83 -19.20
CA ASN A 36 -2.38 -1.91 -19.80
C ASN A 36 -2.54 -0.42 -19.47
N TYR A 37 -3.69 0.03 -18.98
CA TYR A 37 -3.94 1.48 -18.78
C TYR A 37 -3.80 1.96 -17.34
N LEU A 38 -4.22 1.16 -16.35
CA LEU A 38 -4.14 1.56 -14.92
C LEU A 38 -2.71 1.47 -14.35
N CYS A 39 -1.84 0.67 -14.98
CA CYS A 39 -0.42 0.60 -14.64
C CYS A 39 0.38 1.80 -15.19
N ARG A 40 -0.05 2.40 -16.32
CA ARG A 40 0.76 3.41 -17.03
C ARG A 40 0.66 4.83 -16.46
N THR A 41 -0.47 5.19 -15.85
CA THR A 41 -0.68 6.50 -15.20
C THR A 41 -0.07 6.58 -13.80
N TYR A 42 0.05 5.45 -13.09
CA TYR A 42 0.86 5.38 -11.86
C TYR A 42 2.35 5.56 -12.15
N VAL A 43 2.83 5.08 -13.31
CA VAL A 43 4.25 5.06 -13.69
C VAL A 43 4.75 6.41 -14.20
N THR A 44 3.92 7.28 -14.77
CA THR A 44 4.41 8.53 -15.41
C THR A 44 4.41 9.75 -14.49
N SER A 45 3.45 9.88 -13.56
CA SER A 45 3.39 11.03 -12.66
C SER A 45 4.43 10.97 -11.53
N THR A 46 4.87 9.77 -11.13
CA THR A 46 5.85 9.58 -10.05
C THR A 46 7.30 9.56 -10.56
N MET A 47 7.52 9.41 -11.87
CA MET A 47 8.86 9.24 -12.45
C MET A 47 9.55 10.53 -12.94
N ASN A 48 8.89 11.69 -12.93
CA ASN A 48 9.51 12.96 -13.38
C ASN A 48 10.06 13.85 -12.27
N ARG A 49 10.18 13.36 -11.02
CA ARG A 49 10.80 14.13 -9.91
C ARG A 49 12.11 13.56 -9.39
N GLN A 50 12.71 12.60 -10.08
CA GLN A 50 14.00 12.02 -9.71
C GLN A 50 14.89 11.84 -10.94
N LYS A 51 15.30 12.95 -11.56
CA LYS A 51 16.52 13.01 -12.37
C LYS A 51 17.15 14.38 -12.20
N ASP A 52 17.95 14.50 -11.15
CA ASP A 52 19.16 15.32 -11.18
C ASP A 52 20.19 14.73 -10.21
N GLU A 53 21.46 14.88 -10.55
CA GLU A 53 22.56 13.93 -10.31
C GLU A 53 23.26 13.99 -8.93
N THR A 54 24.08 12.95 -8.69
CA THR A 54 25.26 12.83 -7.80
C THR A 54 25.11 12.30 -6.36
N GLN A 55 25.86 11.21 -6.08
CA GLN A 55 26.14 10.47 -4.83
C GLN A 55 25.16 9.33 -4.46
N PRO A 56 25.67 8.10 -4.17
CA PRO A 56 24.83 7.02 -3.65
C PRO A 56 24.42 7.37 -2.21
N SER A 57 23.18 7.84 -2.04
CA SER A 57 22.61 8.14 -0.73
C SER A 57 22.49 6.85 0.09
N LYS A 58 22.97 6.88 1.35
CA LYS A 58 22.76 5.82 2.35
C LYS A 58 21.28 5.40 2.34
N GLU A 59 21.00 4.18 1.92
CA GLU A 59 19.65 3.62 1.92
C GLU A 59 19.09 3.62 3.34
N GLY A 60 18.05 4.41 3.58
CA GLY A 60 17.35 4.43 4.85
C GLY A 60 16.65 3.08 5.09
N ILE A 61 16.79 2.52 6.29
CA ILE A 61 16.13 1.26 6.69
C ILE A 61 14.60 1.40 6.66
N LEU A 62 14.12 2.62 6.89
CA LEU A 62 12.71 2.99 6.85
C LEU A 62 12.26 3.15 5.39
N ARG A 63 11.12 2.53 5.09
CA ARG A 63 10.47 2.68 3.79
C ARG A 63 10.01 4.13 3.64
N GLN A 64 10.29 4.76 2.49
CA GLN A 64 9.63 6.01 2.18
C GLN A 64 8.18 5.71 1.78
N SER A 65 7.24 6.05 2.66
CA SER A 65 5.81 5.92 2.38
C SER A 65 5.29 7.19 1.71
N VAL A 66 4.49 7.01 0.66
CA VAL A 66 3.75 8.08 0.01
C VAL A 66 2.59 8.47 0.93
N PRO A 67 2.30 9.77 1.15
CA PRO A 67 1.14 10.17 1.95
C PRO A 67 -0.14 9.49 1.43
N TYR A 68 -0.98 8.97 2.35
CA TYR A 68 -2.18 8.23 1.95
C TYR A 68 -3.12 9.06 1.07
N THR A 69 -3.11 10.38 1.22
CA THR A 69 -3.90 11.34 0.43
C THR A 69 -3.55 11.34 -1.06
N GLU A 70 -2.34 10.92 -1.42
CA GLU A 70 -1.87 10.80 -2.81
C GLU A 70 -2.24 9.44 -3.44
N LEU A 71 -2.67 8.46 -2.64
CA LEU A 71 -3.07 7.15 -3.15
C LEU A 71 -4.43 7.23 -3.84
N PHE A 72 -4.49 6.87 -5.12
CA PHE A 72 -5.73 6.95 -5.88
C PHE A 72 -6.85 6.04 -5.34
N PHE A 73 -6.50 4.88 -4.76
CA PHE A 73 -7.52 4.02 -4.13
C PHE A 73 -8.06 4.63 -2.82
N TYR A 74 -7.24 5.39 -2.09
CA TYR A 74 -7.73 6.19 -0.95
C TYR A 74 -8.66 7.31 -1.41
N GLN A 75 -8.27 8.06 -2.46
CA GLN A 75 -9.12 9.11 -3.03
C GLN A 75 -10.49 8.56 -3.46
N LYS A 76 -10.51 7.38 -4.11
CA LYS A 76 -11.76 6.70 -4.45
C LYS A 76 -12.53 6.21 -3.23
N ALA A 77 -11.87 5.69 -2.20
CA ALA A 77 -12.53 5.30 -0.96
C ALA A 77 -13.19 6.51 -0.25
N ASP A 78 -12.56 7.69 -0.30
CA ASP A 78 -13.18 8.94 0.16
C ASP A 78 -14.37 9.37 -0.69
N ALA A 79 -14.25 9.28 -2.02
CA ALA A 79 -15.36 9.51 -2.93
C ALA A 79 -16.53 8.59 -2.62
N ILE A 80 -16.28 7.28 -2.46
CA ILE A 80 -17.28 6.28 -2.08
C ILE A 80 -17.97 6.71 -0.79
N TYR A 81 -17.22 6.98 0.29
CA TYR A 81 -17.82 7.39 1.57
C TYR A 81 -18.77 8.60 1.45
N ARG A 82 -18.32 9.67 0.79
CA ARG A 82 -19.13 10.90 0.63
C ARG A 82 -20.37 10.66 -0.23
N LEU A 83 -20.21 9.87 -1.29
CA LEU A 83 -21.29 9.50 -2.19
C LEU A 83 -22.29 8.55 -1.53
N THR A 84 -21.83 7.57 -0.74
CA THR A 84 -22.67 6.67 0.06
C THR A 84 -23.54 7.47 1.02
N TYR A 85 -22.96 8.46 1.72
CA TYR A 85 -23.70 9.33 2.62
C TYR A 85 -24.86 10.05 1.90
N ILE A 86 -24.59 10.64 0.73
CA ILE A 86 -25.61 11.31 -0.09
C ILE A 86 -26.65 10.31 -0.62
N PHE A 87 -26.20 9.14 -1.09
CA PHE A 87 -27.06 8.08 -1.59
C PHE A 87 -28.07 7.63 -0.53
N CYS A 88 -27.60 7.34 0.69
CA CYS A 88 -28.45 6.94 1.80
C CYS A 88 -29.44 8.06 2.16
N GLN A 89 -29.01 9.32 2.19
CA GLN A 89 -29.92 10.45 2.45
C GLN A 89 -31.01 10.62 1.38
N ARG A 90 -30.72 10.30 0.12
CA ARG A 90 -31.64 10.50 -1.01
C ARG A 90 -32.60 9.35 -1.23
N PHE A 91 -32.15 8.10 -1.04
CA PHE A 91 -32.86 6.92 -1.53
C PHE A 91 -33.20 5.87 -0.47
N LEU A 92 -32.77 6.08 0.78
CA LEU A 92 -33.16 5.22 1.89
C LEU A 92 -34.03 5.98 2.90
N PRO A 93 -34.90 5.27 3.65
CA PRO A 93 -35.69 5.88 4.72
C PRO A 93 -34.80 6.57 5.76
N LYS A 94 -35.20 7.77 6.19
CA LYS A 94 -34.44 8.56 7.18
C LYS A 94 -34.44 7.96 8.59
N TYR A 95 -35.43 7.11 8.90
CA TYR A 95 -35.62 6.52 10.23
C TYR A 95 -36.03 5.06 10.11
N GLY A 96 -35.64 4.26 11.10
CA GLY A 96 -36.07 2.87 11.25
C GLY A 96 -35.35 1.86 10.35
N ASP A 97 -34.47 2.32 9.44
CA ASP A 97 -33.71 1.44 8.55
C ASP A 97 -32.25 1.31 9.01
N ARG A 98 -31.90 0.14 9.54
CA ARG A 98 -30.54 -0.19 9.98
C ARG A 98 -29.55 -0.24 8.81
N THR A 99 -30.03 -0.42 7.59
CA THR A 99 -29.19 -0.47 6.38
C THR A 99 -28.46 0.85 6.15
N VAL A 100 -29.06 2.01 6.49
CA VAL A 100 -28.38 3.32 6.39
C VAL A 100 -27.11 3.34 7.25
N ASP A 101 -27.23 2.94 8.51
CA ASP A 101 -26.09 2.93 9.43
C ASP A 101 -25.02 1.93 8.98
N GLN A 102 -25.44 0.75 8.50
CA GLN A 102 -24.52 -0.28 8.02
C GLN A 102 -23.72 0.18 6.80
N MET A 103 -24.39 0.72 5.78
CA MET A 103 -23.74 1.22 4.56
C MET A 103 -22.77 2.37 4.87
N VAL A 104 -23.19 3.34 5.68
CA VAL A 104 -22.34 4.49 6.04
C VAL A 104 -21.13 4.03 6.87
N GLN A 105 -21.32 3.07 7.80
CA GLN A 105 -20.22 2.52 8.60
C GLN A 105 -19.26 1.69 7.75
N ALA A 106 -19.76 0.86 6.82
CA ALA A 106 -18.92 0.09 5.90
C ALA A 106 -18.07 1.04 5.04
N ALA A 107 -18.67 2.07 4.44
CA ALA A 107 -17.94 3.05 3.65
C ALA A 107 -16.89 3.82 4.48
N ARG A 108 -17.24 4.21 5.71
CA ARG A 108 -16.31 4.86 6.65
C ARG A 108 -15.15 3.95 7.03
N SER A 109 -15.45 2.72 7.43
CA SER A 109 -14.48 1.68 7.79
C SER A 109 -13.51 1.42 6.64
N GLY A 110 -14.03 1.30 5.41
CA GLY A 110 -13.23 1.13 4.21
C GLY A 110 -12.14 2.19 4.08
N LYS A 111 -12.50 3.48 4.21
CA LYS A 111 -11.52 4.57 4.15
C LYS A 111 -10.56 4.58 5.35
N GLN A 112 -11.07 4.42 6.58
CA GLN A 112 -10.25 4.58 7.79
C GLN A 112 -9.15 3.53 7.90
N ASN A 113 -9.47 2.27 7.57
CA ASN A 113 -8.46 1.21 7.56
C ASN A 113 -7.33 1.47 6.54
N ILE A 114 -7.59 2.22 5.46
CA ILE A 114 -6.52 2.66 4.54
C ILE A 114 -5.61 3.68 5.22
N VAL A 115 -6.19 4.67 5.91
CA VAL A 115 -5.41 5.70 6.62
C VAL A 115 -4.51 5.04 7.66
N GLU A 116 -5.10 4.26 8.56
CA GLU A 116 -4.39 3.55 9.63
C GLU A 116 -3.31 2.62 9.05
N GLY A 117 -3.64 1.86 7.99
CA GLY A 117 -2.70 0.92 7.38
C GLY A 117 -1.49 1.59 6.75
N ILE A 118 -1.69 2.75 6.11
CA ILE A 118 -0.61 3.48 5.44
C ILE A 118 0.22 4.30 6.43
N GLU A 119 -0.40 4.92 7.45
CA GLU A 119 0.34 5.65 8.50
C GLU A 119 1.24 4.70 9.32
N ASP A 120 0.77 3.48 9.62
CA ASP A 120 1.53 2.48 10.37
C ASP A 120 2.49 1.64 9.51
N SER A 121 2.48 1.82 8.18
CA SER A 121 3.30 1.03 7.23
C SER A 121 4.81 1.13 7.49
N ASN A 122 5.27 2.24 8.07
CA ASN A 122 6.66 2.46 8.44
C ASN A 122 7.10 1.62 9.64
N THR A 123 6.15 1.10 10.42
CA THR A 123 6.39 0.34 11.64
C THR A 123 6.09 -1.15 11.45
N SER A 124 5.06 -1.49 10.67
CA SER A 124 4.67 -2.89 10.44
C SER A 124 3.99 -3.12 9.09
N THR A 125 4.69 -3.82 8.19
CA THR A 125 4.11 -4.33 6.93
C THR A 125 2.96 -5.31 7.18
N GLU A 126 3.04 -6.11 8.25
CA GLU A 126 1.97 -7.04 8.61
C GLU A 126 0.68 -6.29 8.96
N MET A 127 0.79 -5.20 9.72
CA MET A 127 -0.36 -4.37 10.09
C MET A 127 -0.94 -3.65 8.86
N GLU A 128 -0.09 -3.10 7.99
CA GLU A 128 -0.49 -2.52 6.71
C GLU A 128 -1.33 -3.53 5.89
N LEU A 129 -0.81 -4.76 5.70
CA LEU A 129 -1.52 -5.82 4.97
C LEU A 129 -2.85 -6.19 5.61
N LYS A 130 -2.89 -6.30 6.94
CA LYS A 130 -4.10 -6.65 7.68
C LYS A 130 -5.18 -5.58 7.52
N LEU A 131 -4.85 -4.32 7.78
CA LEU A 131 -5.81 -3.21 7.71
C LEU A 131 -6.32 -3.00 6.28
N LEU A 132 -5.44 -3.11 5.27
CA LEU A 132 -5.89 -3.04 3.88
C LEU A 132 -6.84 -4.17 3.49
N ASN A 133 -6.69 -5.37 4.06
CA ASN A 133 -7.68 -6.45 3.87
C ASN A 133 -9.00 -6.18 4.59
N VAL A 134 -8.99 -5.57 5.78
CA VAL A 134 -10.23 -5.13 6.46
C VAL A 134 -10.96 -4.08 5.61
N SER A 135 -10.23 -3.11 5.05
CA SER A 135 -10.79 -2.11 4.14
C SER A 135 -11.47 -2.75 2.94
N ARG A 136 -10.85 -3.76 2.31
CA ARG A 136 -11.46 -4.52 1.20
C ARG A 136 -12.74 -5.24 1.62
N SER A 137 -12.75 -5.86 2.81
CA SER A 137 -13.94 -6.50 3.35
C SER A 137 -15.10 -5.49 3.50
N SER A 138 -14.81 -4.30 4.02
CA SER A 138 -15.82 -3.23 4.15
C SER A 138 -16.34 -2.75 2.78
N LEU A 139 -15.49 -2.67 1.76
CA LEU A 139 -15.95 -2.36 0.39
C LEU A 139 -16.78 -3.49 -0.22
N GLN A 140 -16.50 -4.76 0.12
CA GLN A 140 -17.29 -5.90 -0.32
C GLN A 140 -18.69 -5.90 0.30
N GLU A 141 -18.79 -5.65 1.61
CA GLU A 141 -20.09 -5.48 2.28
C GLU A 141 -20.92 -4.40 1.60
N LEU A 142 -20.31 -3.23 1.36
CA LEU A 142 -20.98 -2.12 0.71
C LEU A 142 -21.40 -2.43 -0.74
N ARG A 143 -20.67 -3.29 -1.45
CA ARG A 143 -21.07 -3.75 -2.79
C ARG A 143 -22.32 -4.62 -2.73
N GLU A 144 -22.44 -5.50 -1.75
CA GLU A 144 -23.64 -6.31 -1.58
C GLU A 144 -24.83 -5.44 -1.23
N ASP A 145 -24.67 -4.43 -0.35
CA ASP A 145 -25.74 -3.47 -0.07
C ASP A 145 -26.26 -2.76 -1.34
N TYR A 146 -25.36 -2.39 -2.26
CA TYR A 146 -25.74 -1.80 -3.55
C TYR A 146 -26.40 -2.80 -4.50
N ASN A 147 -25.92 -4.05 -4.54
CA ASN A 147 -26.58 -5.10 -5.31
C ASN A 147 -28.01 -5.33 -4.80
N ASP A 148 -28.18 -5.44 -3.49
CA ASP A 148 -29.48 -5.66 -2.85
C ASP A 148 -30.41 -4.47 -3.10
N PHE A 149 -29.90 -3.24 -3.03
CA PHE A 149 -30.68 -2.05 -3.37
C PHE A 149 -31.23 -2.11 -4.80
N LEU A 150 -30.42 -2.49 -5.78
CA LEU A 150 -30.85 -2.63 -7.18
C LEU A 150 -31.91 -3.74 -7.32
N HIS A 151 -31.63 -4.93 -6.79
CA HIS A 151 -32.51 -6.09 -6.92
C HIS A 151 -33.87 -5.87 -6.26
N THR A 152 -33.88 -5.41 -5.01
CA THR A 152 -35.12 -5.21 -4.23
C THR A 152 -36.05 -4.15 -4.81
N ARG A 153 -35.52 -3.27 -5.67
CA ARG A 153 -36.27 -2.17 -6.31
C ARG A 153 -36.50 -2.38 -7.81
N GLY A 154 -36.11 -3.55 -8.34
CA GLY A 154 -36.28 -3.86 -9.77
C GLY A 154 -35.48 -2.95 -10.69
N LEU A 155 -34.36 -2.40 -10.21
CA LEU A 155 -33.47 -1.54 -10.98
C LEU A 155 -32.40 -2.36 -11.70
N ALA A 156 -31.99 -1.91 -12.88
CA ALA A 156 -31.01 -2.63 -13.68
C ALA A 156 -29.60 -2.49 -13.10
N ARG A 157 -28.93 -3.61 -12.87
CA ARG A 157 -27.47 -3.63 -12.70
C ARG A 157 -26.81 -3.51 -14.07
N TRP A 158 -25.99 -2.49 -14.24
CA TRP A 158 -25.31 -2.21 -15.49
C TRP A 158 -24.08 -3.10 -15.65
N THR A 159 -24.07 -3.84 -16.74
CA THR A 159 -22.97 -4.66 -17.23
C THR A 159 -22.58 -4.16 -18.63
N SER A 160 -21.63 -4.83 -19.31
CA SER A 160 -21.16 -4.45 -20.66
C SER A 160 -22.28 -4.32 -21.69
N GLU A 161 -23.43 -4.95 -21.45
CA GLU A 161 -24.59 -4.93 -22.32
C GLU A 161 -25.41 -3.64 -22.18
N HIS A 162 -25.25 -2.89 -21.09
CA HIS A 162 -25.97 -1.65 -20.87
C HIS A 162 -25.30 -0.48 -21.60
N HIS A 163 -26.04 0.26 -22.42
CA HIS A 163 -25.47 1.29 -23.31
C HIS A 163 -24.71 2.43 -22.59
N ARG A 164 -24.93 2.61 -21.27
CA ARG A 164 -24.24 3.62 -20.44
C ARG A 164 -23.04 3.08 -19.69
N TYR A 165 -22.86 1.76 -19.66
CA TYR A 165 -21.86 1.09 -18.84
C TYR A 165 -20.45 1.54 -19.19
N ASP A 166 -20.08 1.52 -20.47
CA ASP A 166 -18.72 1.87 -20.90
C ASP A 166 -18.37 3.33 -20.60
N ALA A 167 -19.34 4.24 -20.77
CA ALA A 167 -19.16 5.65 -20.44
C ALA A 167 -18.97 5.86 -18.93
N MET A 168 -19.82 5.22 -18.10
CA MET A 168 -19.70 5.24 -16.64
C MET A 168 -18.37 4.64 -16.17
N LEU A 169 -18.02 3.45 -16.67
CA LEU A 169 -16.76 2.77 -16.33
C LEU A 169 -15.55 3.61 -16.75
N GLY A 170 -15.58 4.20 -17.94
CA GLY A 170 -14.54 5.09 -18.43
C GLY A 170 -14.37 6.33 -17.56
N PHE A 171 -15.47 6.94 -17.12
CA PHE A 171 -15.45 8.06 -16.18
C PHE A 171 -14.85 7.62 -14.83
N CYS A 172 -15.38 6.56 -14.23
CA CYS A 172 -14.90 6.07 -12.93
C CYS A 172 -13.44 5.62 -12.93
N LYS A 173 -12.87 5.23 -14.09
CA LYS A 173 -11.44 4.91 -14.22
C LYS A 173 -10.54 6.14 -14.23
N ARG A 174 -11.00 7.28 -14.79
CA ARG A 174 -10.19 8.49 -14.97
C ARG A 174 -10.26 9.45 -13.78
N HIS A 175 -11.37 9.44 -13.06
CA HIS A 175 -11.62 10.33 -11.93
C HIS A 175 -11.43 9.59 -10.61
N ASN A 176 -10.87 10.24 -9.60
CA ASN A 176 -10.59 9.60 -8.30
C ASN A 176 -11.18 10.39 -7.15
N LYS A 177 -11.30 11.71 -7.28
CA LYS A 177 -11.64 12.61 -6.18
C LYS A 177 -13.15 12.75 -6.10
N ALA A 178 -13.70 12.93 -4.90
CA ALA A 178 -15.14 13.02 -4.75
C ALA A 178 -15.74 14.22 -5.52
N GLU A 179 -14.99 15.32 -5.64
CA GLU A 179 -15.39 16.54 -6.33
C GLU A 179 -15.81 16.26 -7.79
N ASP A 180 -15.15 15.31 -8.45
CA ASP A 180 -15.49 14.89 -9.81
C ASP A 180 -16.93 14.35 -9.90
N TYR A 181 -17.42 13.69 -8.84
CA TYR A 181 -18.73 13.02 -8.79
C TYR A 181 -19.82 13.90 -8.17
N LEU A 182 -19.47 14.74 -7.19
CA LEU A 182 -20.43 15.52 -6.42
C LEU A 182 -21.29 16.47 -7.26
N SER A 183 -20.75 16.95 -8.38
CA SER A 183 -21.49 17.76 -9.35
C SER A 183 -22.69 17.03 -9.99
N TYR A 184 -22.65 15.70 -10.01
CA TYR A 184 -23.71 14.83 -10.53
C TYR A 184 -24.57 14.19 -9.45
N ALA A 185 -24.07 14.14 -8.20
CA ALA A 185 -24.67 13.38 -7.11
C ALA A 185 -26.13 13.76 -6.79
N ASN A 186 -26.56 15.00 -7.08
CA ASN A 186 -27.96 15.43 -6.91
C ASN A 186 -28.83 15.19 -8.15
N ARG A 187 -28.23 14.93 -9.31
CA ARG A 187 -28.93 14.74 -10.59
C ARG A 187 -29.17 13.29 -10.92
N TRP A 188 -28.31 12.39 -10.43
CA TRP A 188 -28.46 10.97 -10.70
C TRP A 188 -29.77 10.41 -10.16
N THR A 189 -30.38 9.53 -10.94
CA THR A 189 -31.43 8.62 -10.48
C THR A 189 -30.85 7.59 -9.52
N ALA A 190 -31.71 6.87 -8.79
CA ALA A 190 -31.29 5.82 -7.87
C ALA A 190 -30.46 4.74 -8.59
N GLU A 191 -30.86 4.34 -9.80
CA GLU A 191 -30.16 3.34 -10.61
C GLU A 191 -28.78 3.83 -11.07
N GLU A 192 -28.69 5.04 -11.62
CA GLU A 192 -27.42 5.62 -12.09
C GLU A 192 -26.41 5.76 -10.93
N PHE A 193 -26.91 6.25 -9.79
CA PHE A 193 -26.09 6.48 -8.61
C PHE A 193 -25.59 5.15 -8.05
N CYS A 194 -26.48 4.18 -7.87
CA CYS A 194 -26.13 2.87 -7.33
C CYS A 194 -25.12 2.14 -8.23
N ASN A 195 -25.30 2.16 -9.55
CA ASN A 195 -24.35 1.56 -10.50
C ASN A 195 -22.99 2.26 -10.50
N THR A 196 -22.97 3.58 -10.33
CA THR A 196 -21.72 4.36 -10.20
C THR A 196 -20.96 3.94 -8.94
N LEU A 197 -21.64 3.86 -7.80
CA LEU A 197 -21.07 3.44 -6.52
C LEU A 197 -20.57 1.98 -6.56
N LEU A 198 -21.36 1.06 -7.12
CA LEU A 198 -20.95 -0.33 -7.31
C LEU A 198 -19.68 -0.44 -8.16
N THR A 199 -19.60 0.35 -9.23
CA THR A 199 -18.42 0.43 -10.11
C THR A 199 -17.20 0.99 -9.39
N LEU A 200 -17.37 2.04 -8.58
CA LEU A 200 -16.29 2.61 -7.79
C LEU A 200 -15.75 1.63 -6.76
N CYS A 201 -16.62 0.90 -6.04
CA CYS A 201 -16.19 -0.13 -5.11
C CYS A 201 -15.38 -1.21 -5.81
N HIS A 202 -15.82 -1.68 -6.98
CA HIS A 202 -15.09 -2.68 -7.76
C HIS A 202 -13.71 -2.19 -8.22
N ILE A 203 -13.63 -0.98 -8.79
CA ILE A 203 -12.35 -0.39 -9.21
C ILE A 203 -11.41 -0.24 -8.01
N THR A 204 -11.92 0.24 -6.88
CA THR A 204 -11.13 0.47 -5.66
C THR A 204 -10.59 -0.83 -5.09
N ASP A 205 -11.42 -1.87 -4.98
CA ASP A 205 -10.97 -3.20 -4.55
C ASP A 205 -9.88 -3.76 -5.49
N LYS A 206 -10.05 -3.65 -6.81
CA LYS A 206 -9.01 -4.10 -7.76
C LYS A 206 -7.69 -3.32 -7.62
N MET A 207 -7.75 -2.01 -7.36
CA MET A 207 -6.55 -1.21 -7.10
C MET A 207 -5.84 -1.65 -5.81
N MET A 208 -6.62 -1.94 -4.76
CA MET A 208 -6.09 -2.44 -3.49
C MET A 208 -5.49 -3.84 -3.63
N CYS A 209 -6.10 -4.74 -4.40
CA CYS A 209 -5.52 -6.07 -4.71
C CYS A 209 -4.14 -5.94 -5.35
N ASN A 210 -3.98 -5.07 -6.35
CA ASN A 210 -2.70 -4.87 -7.01
C ASN A 210 -1.65 -4.27 -6.04
N TYR A 211 -2.07 -3.37 -5.16
CA TYR A 211 -1.21 -2.80 -4.14
C TYR A 211 -0.75 -3.87 -3.13
N LEU A 212 -1.67 -4.68 -2.62
CA LEU A 212 -1.39 -5.81 -1.71
C LEU A 212 -0.44 -6.83 -2.33
N ALA A 213 -0.65 -7.22 -3.59
CA ALA A 213 0.24 -8.15 -4.28
C ALA A 213 1.69 -7.62 -4.38
N ARG A 214 1.84 -6.29 -4.58
CA ARG A 214 3.16 -5.65 -4.56
C ARG A 214 3.76 -5.62 -3.16
N LEU A 215 2.96 -5.36 -2.12
CA LEU A 215 3.42 -5.41 -0.73
C LEU A 215 3.90 -6.80 -0.34
N GLU A 216 3.14 -7.83 -0.70
CA GLU A 216 3.47 -9.23 -0.44
C GLU A 216 4.79 -9.60 -1.11
N LYS A 217 4.94 -9.27 -2.40
CA LYS A 217 6.21 -9.47 -3.11
C LYS A 217 7.39 -8.78 -2.41
N GLN A 218 7.22 -7.53 -2.01
CA GLN A 218 8.26 -6.79 -1.29
C GLN A 218 8.57 -7.38 0.08
N PHE A 219 7.57 -7.87 0.80
CA PHE A 219 7.75 -8.53 2.09
C PHE A 219 8.55 -9.83 1.93
N VAL A 220 8.24 -10.64 0.91
CA VAL A 220 8.97 -11.87 0.59
C VAL A 220 10.42 -11.59 0.16
N GLU A 221 10.65 -10.55 -0.65
CA GLU A 221 11.97 -10.22 -1.18
C GLU A 221 12.89 -9.52 -0.18
N GLN A 222 12.34 -8.64 0.66
CA GLN A 222 13.13 -7.73 1.51
C GLN A 222 12.99 -8.02 3.00
N GLY A 223 12.08 -8.90 3.39
CA GLY A 223 11.75 -9.18 4.78
C GLY A 223 11.05 -8.03 5.50
N GLY A 224 10.68 -8.26 6.76
CA GLY A 224 10.06 -7.25 7.63
C GLY A 224 11.05 -6.17 8.10
N ILE A 225 10.55 -5.08 8.68
CA ILE A 225 11.40 -3.99 9.21
C ILE A 225 12.41 -4.51 10.25
N LYS A 226 11.99 -5.42 11.14
CA LYS A 226 12.87 -6.04 12.14
C LYS A 226 14.01 -6.83 11.50
N GLU A 227 13.72 -7.57 10.44
CA GLU A 227 14.71 -8.36 9.69
C GLU A 227 15.69 -7.44 8.98
N ARG A 228 15.20 -6.37 8.32
CA ARG A 228 16.06 -5.36 7.70
C ARG A 228 16.94 -4.62 8.71
N MET A 229 16.38 -4.24 9.87
CA MET A 229 17.14 -3.63 10.96
C MET A 229 18.23 -4.57 11.50
N HIS A 230 17.91 -5.85 11.67
CA HIS A 230 18.87 -6.85 12.13
C HIS A 230 19.98 -7.08 11.10
N ALA A 231 19.63 -7.18 9.82
CA ALA A 231 20.59 -7.31 8.72
C ALA A 231 21.53 -6.10 8.66
N ALA A 232 20.98 -4.87 8.71
CA ALA A 232 21.76 -3.64 8.72
C ALA A 232 22.71 -3.57 9.93
N ARG A 233 22.22 -3.91 11.13
CA ARG A 233 23.03 -3.93 12.35
C ARG A 233 24.17 -4.95 12.28
N THR A 234 23.89 -6.14 11.74
CA THR A 234 24.90 -7.20 11.60
C THR A 234 25.93 -6.86 10.54
N GLY A 235 25.52 -6.25 9.42
CA GLY A 235 26.42 -5.74 8.38
C GLY A 235 27.40 -4.70 8.93
N TYR A 236 26.88 -3.68 9.64
CA TYR A 236 27.71 -2.64 10.25
C TYR A 236 28.75 -3.20 11.24
N ARG A 237 28.35 -4.19 12.05
CA ARG A 237 29.28 -4.87 12.97
C ARG A 237 30.39 -5.61 12.24
N LYS A 238 30.06 -6.35 11.18
CA LYS A 238 31.05 -7.05 10.37
C LYS A 238 32.04 -6.09 9.71
N GLU A 239 31.55 -4.98 9.14
CA GLU A 239 32.40 -3.94 8.55
C GLU A 239 33.36 -3.33 9.58
N GLN A 240 32.88 -3.06 10.80
CA GLN A 240 33.72 -2.59 11.89
C GLN A 240 34.77 -3.62 12.30
N ASP A 241 34.40 -4.89 12.43
CA ASP A 241 35.33 -5.96 12.80
C ASP A 241 36.40 -6.17 11.71
N GLU A 242 36.04 -6.08 10.43
CA GLU A 242 36.97 -6.16 9.30
C GLU A 242 37.90 -4.96 9.22
N LEU A 243 37.40 -3.75 9.46
CA LEU A 243 38.21 -2.53 9.52
C LEU A 243 39.19 -2.61 10.70
N LEU A 244 38.73 -3.05 11.87
CA LEU A 244 39.56 -3.20 13.06
C LEU A 244 40.68 -4.20 12.82
N LYS A 245 40.39 -5.36 12.22
CA LYS A 245 41.42 -6.35 11.84
C LYS A 245 42.44 -5.80 10.87
N ARG A 246 42.00 -5.03 9.86
CA ARG A 246 42.89 -4.34 8.91
C ARG A 246 43.81 -3.35 9.62
N LEU A 247 43.25 -2.46 10.44
CA LEU A 247 44.02 -1.48 11.22
C LEU A 247 44.99 -2.15 12.19
N GLN A 248 44.60 -3.25 12.83
CA GLN A 248 45.50 -4.03 13.70
C GLN A 248 46.69 -4.60 12.92
N THR A 249 46.44 -5.14 11.73
CA THR A 249 47.49 -5.70 10.86
C THR A 249 48.47 -4.62 10.39
N GLU A 250 47.94 -3.48 9.94
CA GLU A 250 48.73 -2.32 9.53
C GLU A 250 49.54 -1.76 10.72
N ASN A 251 48.96 -1.70 11.91
CA ASN A 251 49.67 -1.22 13.10
C ASN A 251 50.84 -2.14 13.48
N ILE A 252 50.70 -3.46 13.32
CA ILE A 252 51.81 -4.42 13.52
C ILE A 252 52.92 -4.16 12.51
N GLN A 253 52.59 -4.05 11.22
CA GLN A 253 53.56 -3.80 10.15
C GLN A 253 54.30 -2.46 10.36
N LEU A 254 53.57 -1.40 10.69
CA LEU A 254 54.16 -0.09 10.97
C LEU A 254 55.08 -0.12 12.19
N LYS A 255 54.73 -0.85 13.25
CA LYS A 255 55.60 -1.03 14.41
C LYS A 255 56.90 -1.77 14.07
N GLU A 256 56.83 -2.79 13.23
CA GLU A 256 58.01 -3.52 12.75
C GLU A 256 58.92 -2.62 11.91
N GLU A 257 58.36 -1.85 10.98
CA GLU A 257 59.12 -0.95 10.12
C GLU A 257 59.76 0.21 10.92
N VAL A 258 59.03 0.80 11.88
CA VAL A 258 59.59 1.81 12.79
C VAL A 258 60.78 1.25 13.56
N LYS A 259 60.67 0.02 14.09
CA LYS A 259 61.76 -0.63 14.80
C LYS A 259 62.98 -0.85 13.90
N ARG A 260 62.77 -1.26 12.65
CA ARG A 260 63.83 -1.44 11.65
C ARG A 260 64.54 -0.12 11.33
N LEU A 261 63.78 0.93 11.04
CA LEU A 261 64.32 2.26 10.75
C LEU A 261 65.10 2.83 11.94
N GLN A 262 64.60 2.65 13.16
CA GLN A 262 65.33 3.05 14.38
C GLN A 262 66.67 2.34 14.53
N ALA A 263 66.72 1.03 14.23
CA ALA A 263 67.96 0.27 14.26
C ALA A 263 68.96 0.76 13.20
N GLU A 264 68.48 1.10 12.01
CA GLU A 264 69.30 1.65 10.92
C GLU A 264 69.85 3.04 11.24
N VAL A 265 69.01 3.93 11.76
CA VAL A 265 69.41 5.27 12.24
C VAL A 265 70.50 5.15 13.31
N LYS A 266 70.33 4.27 14.30
CA LYS A 266 71.33 4.05 15.34
C LYS A 266 72.67 3.61 14.74
N ARG A 267 72.64 2.68 13.79
CA ARG A 267 73.84 2.17 13.11
C ARG A 267 74.57 3.26 12.30
N LEU A 268 73.82 4.16 11.66
CA LEU A 268 74.37 5.30 10.94
C LEU A 268 74.98 6.34 11.89
N GLN A 269 74.34 6.60 13.03
CA GLN A 269 74.86 7.49 14.08
C GLN A 269 76.19 6.98 14.66
N GLU A 270 76.29 5.67 14.95
CA GLU A 270 77.52 5.03 15.40
C GLU A 270 78.65 5.16 14.35
N ARG A 271 78.31 5.02 13.07
CA ARG A 271 79.25 5.20 11.95
C ARG A 271 79.77 6.63 11.80
N LEU A 272 78.90 7.61 12.04
CA LEU A 272 79.27 9.04 12.02
C LEU A 272 80.15 9.41 13.22
N ALA A 273 79.91 8.83 14.40
CA ALA A 273 80.71 9.07 15.59
C ALA A 273 82.14 8.49 15.53
N GLN A 274 82.41 7.60 14.56
CA GLN A 274 83.73 7.00 14.33
C GLN A 274 84.55 7.70 13.24
N ARG A 275 84.01 8.75 12.61
CA ARG A 275 84.71 9.62 11.65
C ARG A 275 85.16 10.90 12.34
#